data_AF-Q75DL1-F1
#
_entry.id   AF-Q75DL1-F1
#
_cell.length_a   1.000
_cell.length_b   1.000
_cell.length_c   1.000
_cell.angle_alpha   90.00
_cell.angle_beta   90.00
_cell.angle_gamma   90.00
#
_symmetry.space_group_name_H-M   'P 1'
#
loop_
_entity.id
_entity.type
_entity.pdbx_description
1 polymer ?
#
loop_
_entity_poly.entity_id
_entity_poly.type
_entity_poly.pdbx_seq_one_letter_code
_entity_poly.pdbx_strand_id
1 'polypeptide(L)'
;MSLRYSTRAAILRSIVHRHVGARLQSTVGAVPEADEPAPQSQDQHLTSPQMRGLMHELANYPVEDFEQLTKVSRPLTTKEKQLDERLEDFLRRFGVENQVLKPLEENKSVAATPFTLAGGYSRYPYLAQTSADEPYSKQELFVRQMEHASHTAKLGAEIKEVYFPHTDISNPPAIEKLSISKLAAAGVHLGQSTSLWRSSTQPYIYGSYKGIHIIDLNQTLFHLKRAAKVVEGVAENGGLILFLGTREGQKPALRRAAERVRGCYVASKWIPGTLTNPIEISSVWGRHEVDFEGNPTGRELTEEENISIIKPDLIIVLNPTENRNALREAMQARVPTIGIIDTDSEPSMVTYPVPGNDDSLRSVSLLVSILAKAGERGLANRKEKLAALSE
;
A
#
# COMPACT_ATOMS: atom_id res chain seq x y z
N MET A 1 -38.94 -7.43 32.64
CA MET A 1 -37.98 -6.70 33.50
C MET A 1 -36.63 -7.40 33.64
N SER A 2 -36.57 -8.74 33.78
CA SER A 2 -35.32 -9.51 33.97
C SER A 2 -34.23 -9.34 32.89
N LEU A 3 -34.60 -9.31 31.59
CA LEU A 3 -33.63 -9.17 30.49
C LEU A 3 -32.91 -7.81 30.42
N ARG A 4 -33.51 -6.73 30.96
CA ARG A 4 -32.90 -5.38 30.94
C ARG A 4 -31.81 -5.20 32.02
N TYR A 5 -31.93 -5.91 33.15
CA TYR A 5 -30.94 -5.86 34.22
C TYR A 5 -29.64 -6.60 33.86
N SER A 6 -29.74 -7.68 33.08
CA SER A 6 -28.57 -8.44 32.60
C SER A 6 -27.66 -7.62 31.68
N THR A 7 -28.24 -6.84 30.77
CA THR A 7 -27.48 -5.97 29.85
C THR A 7 -26.82 -4.79 30.58
N ARG A 8 -27.49 -4.20 31.58
CA ARG A 8 -26.92 -3.14 32.43
C ARG A 8 -25.73 -3.64 33.27
N ALA A 9 -25.82 -4.83 33.84
CA ALA A 9 -24.73 -5.43 34.62
C ALA A 9 -23.48 -5.75 33.77
N ALA A 10 -23.66 -6.19 32.53
CA ALA A 10 -22.57 -6.46 31.59
C ALA A 10 -21.83 -5.18 31.17
N ILE A 11 -22.56 -4.08 30.93
CA ILE A 11 -21.98 -2.78 30.56
C ILE A 11 -21.20 -2.17 31.75
N LEU A 12 -21.78 -2.20 32.96
CA LEU A 12 -21.12 -1.73 34.19
C LEU A 12 -19.83 -2.50 34.50
N ARG A 13 -19.81 -3.84 34.32
CA ARG A 13 -18.59 -4.65 34.45
C ARG A 13 -17.49 -4.23 33.47
N SER A 14 -17.85 -3.86 32.23
CA SER A 14 -16.87 -3.45 31.21
C SER A 14 -16.25 -2.07 31.47
N ILE A 15 -16.96 -1.20 32.21
CA ILE A 15 -16.52 0.16 32.57
C ILE A 15 -15.58 0.12 33.77
N VAL A 16 -15.89 -0.66 34.81
CA VAL A 16 -15.06 -0.78 36.02
C VAL A 16 -13.69 -1.41 35.72
N HIS A 17 -13.61 -2.36 34.78
CA HIS A 17 -12.32 -2.95 34.37
C HIS A 17 -11.43 -2.03 33.54
N ARG A 18 -11.95 -0.92 32.99
CA ARG A 18 -11.21 -0.05 32.05
C ARG A 18 -10.69 1.26 32.67
N HIS A 19 -10.86 1.49 33.97
CA HIS A 19 -10.52 2.77 34.63
C HIS A 19 -9.51 2.68 35.79
N VAL A 20 -8.75 1.58 35.93
CA VAL A 20 -7.67 1.47 36.93
C VAL A 20 -6.30 1.98 36.41
N GLY A 21 -6.23 2.61 35.23
CA GLY A 21 -4.94 3.02 34.65
C GLY A 21 -5.00 4.28 33.80
N ALA A 22 -5.33 5.44 34.38
CA ALA A 22 -5.05 6.73 33.75
C ALA A 22 -4.85 7.82 34.80
N ARG A 23 -3.58 8.17 35.04
CA ARG A 23 -3.15 9.30 35.84
C ARG A 23 -3.06 10.51 34.90
N LEU A 24 -4.02 11.43 34.95
CA LEU A 24 -3.98 12.70 34.23
C LEU A 24 -3.72 13.82 35.24
N GLN A 25 -2.57 14.49 35.09
CA GLN A 25 -2.20 15.72 35.78
C GLN A 25 -3.04 16.88 35.23
N SER A 26 -3.64 17.64 36.14
CA SER A 26 -4.37 18.87 35.86
C SER A 26 -3.40 20.06 35.71
N THR A 27 -3.51 20.77 34.60
CA THR A 27 -3.14 22.20 34.52
C THR A 27 -4.43 22.95 34.19
N VAL A 28 -4.92 23.73 35.15
CA VAL A 28 -6.10 24.60 34.99
C VAL A 28 -5.64 26.04 35.13
N GLY A 29 -5.77 26.80 34.04
CA GLY A 29 -5.78 28.26 34.06
C GLY A 29 -7.16 28.76 34.46
N ALA A 30 -7.18 29.73 35.37
CA ALA A 30 -8.37 30.33 35.95
C ALA A 30 -9.08 31.29 34.99
N VAL A 31 -10.42 31.30 35.04
CA VAL A 31 -11.30 32.38 34.53
C VAL A 31 -12.31 32.68 35.65
N PRO A 32 -12.62 33.95 35.95
CA PRO A 32 -13.24 34.33 37.21
C PRO A 32 -14.78 34.26 37.21
N GLU A 33 -15.29 34.18 38.43
CA GLU A 33 -16.69 34.15 38.86
C GLU A 33 -17.52 35.34 38.39
N ALA A 34 -18.79 35.07 38.09
CA ALA A 34 -19.87 36.03 38.13
C ALA A 34 -21.03 35.42 38.92
N ASP A 35 -21.39 36.08 40.02
CA ASP A 35 -22.49 35.79 40.94
C ASP A 35 -23.86 35.97 40.28
N GLU A 36 -24.81 35.08 40.58
CA GLU A 36 -26.21 35.44 40.87
C GLU A 36 -26.94 34.29 41.64
N PRO A 37 -27.99 34.60 42.43
CA PRO A 37 -28.33 33.87 43.65
C PRO A 37 -29.31 32.70 43.48
N ALA A 38 -29.23 31.74 44.40
CA ALA A 38 -30.08 30.56 44.48
C ALA A 38 -31.52 30.83 44.98
N PRO A 39 -32.52 30.03 44.57
CA PRO A 39 -33.69 29.75 45.40
C PRO A 39 -33.53 28.42 46.13
N GLN A 40 -33.88 28.45 47.42
CA GLN A 40 -33.81 27.35 48.37
C GLN A 40 -34.93 26.33 48.13
N SER A 41 -34.55 25.08 47.86
CA SER A 41 -35.36 23.89 48.17
C SER A 41 -34.43 22.79 48.67
N GLN A 42 -34.79 22.20 49.81
CA GLN A 42 -33.97 21.30 50.63
C GLN A 42 -33.55 20.01 49.90
N ASP A 43 -32.45 20.03 49.16
CA ASP A 43 -31.75 18.81 48.72
C ASP A 43 -30.47 18.67 49.56
N GLN A 44 -30.44 17.65 50.43
CA GLN A 44 -29.22 17.27 51.16
C GLN A 44 -28.22 16.69 50.16
N HIS A 45 -27.37 17.53 49.59
CA HIS A 45 -26.24 17.08 48.78
C HIS A 45 -25.25 16.31 49.69
N LEU A 46 -25.24 14.99 49.57
CA LEU A 46 -24.17 14.16 50.16
C LEU A 46 -22.84 14.56 49.53
N THR A 47 -21.88 14.95 50.37
CA THR A 47 -20.55 15.37 49.92
C THR A 47 -19.76 14.17 49.37
N SER A 48 -18.81 14.43 48.46
CA SER A 48 -17.96 13.40 47.85
C SER A 48 -17.28 12.40 48.82
N PRO A 49 -16.89 12.76 50.07
CA PRO A 49 -16.41 11.77 51.04
C PRO A 49 -17.52 10.85 51.60
N GLN A 50 -18.74 11.35 51.81
CA GLN A 50 -19.87 10.53 52.28
C GLN A 50 -20.27 9.51 51.23
N MET A 51 -20.25 9.91 49.95
CA MET A 51 -20.56 9.02 48.83
C MET A 51 -19.49 7.93 48.64
N ARG A 52 -18.22 8.23 48.95
CA ARG A 52 -17.15 7.23 49.00
C ARG A 52 -17.30 6.25 50.15
N GLY A 53 -17.76 6.71 51.32
CA GLY A 53 -18.05 5.83 52.46
C GLY A 53 -19.14 4.81 52.14
N LEU A 54 -20.25 5.27 51.57
CA LEU A 54 -21.37 4.40 51.17
C LEU A 54 -20.98 3.41 50.05
N MET A 55 -20.15 3.83 49.10
CA MET A 55 -19.61 2.93 48.07
C MET A 55 -18.68 1.87 48.66
N HIS A 56 -17.93 2.21 49.71
CA HIS A 56 -17.04 1.27 50.40
C HIS A 56 -17.82 0.28 51.28
N GLU A 57 -18.96 0.70 51.87
CA GLU A 57 -19.90 -0.20 52.54
C GLU A 57 -20.58 -1.16 51.56
N LEU A 58 -21.03 -0.66 50.40
CA LEU A 58 -21.62 -1.47 49.34
C LEU A 58 -20.64 -2.50 48.77
N ALA A 59 -19.35 -2.15 48.65
CA ALA A 59 -18.31 -3.06 48.18
C ALA A 59 -18.06 -4.23 49.13
N ASN A 60 -18.35 -4.07 50.42
CA ASN A 60 -18.09 -5.05 51.47
C ASN A 60 -19.36 -5.85 51.87
N TYR A 61 -20.48 -5.66 51.17
CA TYR A 61 -21.72 -6.35 51.48
C TYR A 61 -21.71 -7.81 50.97
N PRO A 62 -22.07 -8.82 51.78
CA PRO A 62 -22.01 -10.22 51.38
C PRO A 62 -23.00 -10.53 50.24
N VAL A 63 -22.56 -11.39 49.31
CA VAL A 63 -23.25 -11.70 48.05
C VAL A 63 -24.59 -12.42 48.27
N GLU A 64 -24.76 -13.11 49.40
CA GLU A 64 -25.93 -13.92 49.73
C GLU A 64 -27.19 -13.06 50.01
N ASP A 65 -27.02 -11.81 50.43
CA ASP A 65 -28.13 -10.89 50.71
C ASP A 65 -28.62 -10.10 49.47
N PHE A 66 -27.92 -10.18 48.34
CA PHE A 66 -28.35 -9.53 47.09
C PHE A 66 -29.64 -10.14 46.51
N GLU A 67 -29.96 -11.39 46.83
CA GLU A 67 -31.24 -12.01 46.46
C GLU A 67 -32.45 -11.35 47.13
N GLN A 68 -32.25 -10.61 48.24
CA GLN A 68 -33.32 -9.88 48.90
C GLN A 68 -33.65 -8.55 48.20
N LEU A 69 -32.68 -7.94 47.50
CA LEU A 69 -32.88 -6.69 46.73
C LEU A 69 -33.70 -6.90 45.45
N THR A 70 -33.67 -8.09 44.85
CA THR A 70 -34.48 -8.41 43.66
C THR A 70 -35.97 -8.61 43.99
N LYS A 71 -36.30 -8.83 45.28
CA LYS A 71 -37.68 -9.00 45.76
C LYS A 71 -38.38 -7.67 46.05
N VAL A 72 -37.68 -6.54 46.04
CA VAL A 72 -38.27 -5.20 46.23
C VAL A 72 -38.81 -4.68 44.90
N SER A 73 -39.91 -5.26 44.43
CA SER A 73 -40.69 -4.72 43.31
C SER A 73 -41.61 -3.59 43.80
N ARG A 74 -41.03 -2.47 44.24
CA ARG A 74 -41.81 -1.23 44.38
C ARG A 74 -41.89 -0.52 43.01
N PRO A 75 -43.04 0.04 42.62
CA PRO A 75 -43.10 0.84 41.39
C PRO A 75 -42.17 2.05 41.52
N LEU A 76 -41.31 2.25 40.52
CA LEU A 76 -40.32 3.34 40.51
C LEU A 76 -41.01 4.70 40.67
N THR A 77 -40.43 5.54 41.52
CA THR A 77 -40.85 6.92 41.73
C THR A 77 -40.60 7.73 40.45
N THR A 78 -41.33 8.83 40.24
CA THR A 78 -41.22 9.64 39.01
C THR A 78 -39.80 10.13 38.73
N LYS A 79 -39.06 10.54 39.77
CA LYS A 79 -37.64 10.93 39.67
C LYS A 79 -36.73 9.74 39.31
N GLU A 80 -36.97 8.56 39.86
CA GLU A 80 -36.19 7.36 39.57
C GLU A 80 -36.41 6.92 38.11
N LYS A 81 -37.64 7.02 37.59
CA LYS A 81 -37.93 6.76 36.17
C LYS A 81 -37.19 7.71 35.23
N GLN A 82 -37.19 9.01 35.54
CA GLN A 82 -36.45 10.01 34.76
C GLN A 82 -34.94 9.78 34.79
N LEU A 83 -34.40 9.35 35.93
CA LEU A 83 -32.98 8.99 36.05
C LEU A 83 -32.66 7.78 35.17
N ASP A 84 -33.54 6.77 35.18
CA ASP A 84 -33.37 5.54 34.42
C ASP A 84 -33.40 5.80 32.91
N GLU A 85 -34.30 6.66 32.44
CA GLU A 85 -34.37 7.10 31.04
C GLU A 85 -33.10 7.85 30.62
N ARG A 86 -32.62 8.79 31.45
CA ARG A 86 -31.36 9.50 31.17
C ARG A 86 -30.16 8.57 31.12
N LEU A 87 -30.13 7.57 32.01
CA LEU A 87 -29.07 6.57 32.04
C LEU A 87 -29.11 5.69 30.77
N GLU A 88 -30.29 5.28 30.32
CA GLU A 88 -30.45 4.51 29.09
C GLU A 88 -30.00 5.29 27.85
N ASP A 89 -30.36 6.56 27.75
CA ASP A 89 -29.93 7.42 26.65
C ASP A 89 -28.42 7.62 26.63
N PHE A 90 -27.82 7.84 27.81
CA PHE A 90 -26.36 7.95 27.94
C PHE A 90 -25.66 6.67 27.46
N LEU A 91 -26.11 5.50 27.93
CA LEU A 91 -25.50 4.22 27.56
C LEU A 91 -25.69 3.88 26.08
N ARG A 92 -26.82 4.28 25.47
CA ARG A 92 -27.05 4.13 24.03
C ARG A 92 -26.09 4.98 23.20
N ARG A 93 -25.93 6.26 23.54
CA ARG A 93 -25.00 7.17 22.86
C ARG A 93 -23.57 6.65 22.95
N PHE A 94 -23.16 6.25 24.15
CA PHE A 94 -21.82 5.69 24.38
C PHE A 94 -21.60 4.37 23.61
N GLY A 95 -22.63 3.53 23.49
CA GLY A 95 -22.55 2.28 22.73
C GLY A 95 -22.41 2.48 21.21
N VAL A 96 -23.04 3.52 20.66
CA VAL A 96 -22.94 3.87 19.24
C VAL A 96 -21.59 4.51 18.91
N GLU A 97 -21.10 5.45 19.73
CA GLU A 97 -19.79 6.08 19.53
C GLU A 97 -18.64 5.07 19.56
N ASN A 98 -18.72 4.06 20.41
CA ASN A 98 -17.73 3.00 20.50
C ASN A 98 -18.00 1.81 19.55
N GLN A 99 -18.94 1.94 18.61
CA GLN A 99 -19.32 0.92 17.62
C GLN A 99 -19.74 -0.45 18.21
N VAL A 100 -20.13 -0.49 19.48
CA VAL A 100 -20.57 -1.72 20.16
C VAL A 100 -22.01 -2.07 19.76
N LEU A 101 -22.82 -1.08 19.40
CA LEU A 101 -24.19 -1.25 18.92
C LEU A 101 -24.33 -0.65 17.52
N LYS A 102 -24.85 -1.42 16.56
CA LYS A 102 -25.30 -0.87 15.27
C LYS A 102 -26.66 -0.19 15.48
N PRO A 103 -26.94 0.96 14.83
CA PRO A 103 -28.24 1.62 14.92
C PRO A 103 -29.34 0.66 14.43
N LEU A 104 -30.40 0.50 15.20
CA LEU A 104 -31.53 -0.34 14.83
C LEU A 104 -32.43 0.43 13.86
N GLU A 105 -32.58 -0.06 12.63
CA GLU A 105 -33.70 0.32 11.76
C GLU A 105 -34.99 -0.32 12.31
N GLU A 106 -36.00 0.51 12.56
CA GLU A 106 -37.28 0.06 13.08
C GLU A 106 -38.13 -0.62 11.97
N ASN A 107 -38.70 -1.77 12.34
CA ASN A 107 -39.74 -2.56 11.68
C ASN A 107 -39.32 -3.69 10.73
N LYS A 108 -39.20 -4.91 11.29
CA LYS A 108 -39.95 -6.10 10.85
C LYS A 108 -39.87 -7.21 11.90
N SER A 109 -41.00 -7.85 12.17
CA SER A 109 -41.20 -8.97 13.08
C SER A 109 -40.28 -10.16 12.73
N VAL A 110 -39.39 -10.53 13.65
CA VAL A 110 -38.51 -11.70 13.51
C VAL A 110 -39.12 -12.87 14.26
N ALA A 111 -39.78 -13.77 13.51
CA ALA A 111 -39.89 -15.17 13.92
C ALA A 111 -38.47 -15.75 13.98
N ALA A 112 -38.19 -16.54 15.02
CA ALA A 112 -36.88 -17.12 15.29
C ALA A 112 -36.37 -17.93 14.08
N THR A 113 -35.49 -17.31 13.29
CA THR A 113 -34.66 -18.01 12.32
C THR A 113 -33.41 -18.53 13.04
N PRO A 114 -33.07 -19.82 12.91
CA PRO A 114 -31.83 -20.36 13.47
C PRO A 114 -30.66 -19.57 12.89
N PHE A 115 -29.70 -19.24 13.75
CA PHE A 115 -28.49 -18.49 13.43
C PHE A 115 -27.67 -19.27 12.37
N THR A 116 -27.95 -19.03 11.10
CA THR A 116 -27.09 -19.48 10.01
C THR A 116 -25.86 -18.57 10.01
N LEU A 117 -24.75 -19.11 10.52
CA LEU A 117 -23.40 -18.56 10.38
C LEU A 117 -23.01 -18.54 8.90
N ALA A 118 -23.57 -17.63 8.13
CA ALA A 118 -23.15 -17.38 6.77
C ALA A 118 -22.02 -16.35 6.75
N GLY A 119 -20.79 -16.85 6.64
CA GLY A 119 -19.87 -16.38 5.60
C GLY A 119 -19.12 -15.07 5.82
N GLY A 120 -18.18 -15.06 6.77
CA GLY A 120 -16.92 -14.36 6.56
C GLY A 120 -15.83 -15.42 6.52
N TYR A 121 -15.11 -15.59 5.41
CA TYR A 121 -13.93 -16.44 5.43
C TYR A 121 -13.00 -15.94 6.54
N SER A 122 -12.77 -16.75 7.57
CA SER A 122 -11.74 -16.45 8.58
C SER A 122 -10.43 -16.17 7.84
N ARG A 123 -9.79 -15.03 8.11
CA ARG A 123 -8.51 -14.63 7.49
C ARG A 123 -7.44 -15.72 7.64
N TYR A 124 -7.55 -16.52 8.69
CA TYR A 124 -6.72 -17.68 8.97
C TYR A 124 -7.62 -18.90 9.23
N PRO A 125 -8.09 -19.60 8.17
CA PRO A 125 -9.07 -20.68 8.30
C PRO A 125 -8.51 -21.93 9.00
N TYR A 126 -7.18 -22.11 8.96
CA TYR A 126 -6.47 -23.23 9.58
C TYR A 126 -5.81 -22.86 10.92
N LEU A 127 -6.16 -21.71 11.51
CA LEU A 127 -5.65 -21.33 12.82
C LEU A 127 -6.37 -22.15 13.90
N ALA A 128 -5.67 -23.12 14.48
CA ALA A 128 -6.17 -23.83 15.66
C ALA A 128 -6.10 -22.90 16.87
N GLN A 129 -7.25 -22.59 17.45
CA GLN A 129 -7.33 -21.75 18.64
C GLN A 129 -6.98 -22.55 19.89
N THR A 130 -6.19 -21.98 20.79
CA THR A 130 -5.96 -22.60 22.10
C THR A 130 -7.17 -22.42 23.01
N SER A 131 -7.31 -23.32 23.99
CA SER A 131 -8.30 -23.17 25.04
C SER A 131 -8.00 -21.93 25.90
N ALA A 132 -9.01 -21.41 26.60
CA ALA A 132 -8.85 -20.21 27.42
C ALA A 132 -7.93 -20.41 28.65
N ASP A 133 -7.76 -21.66 29.09
CA ASP A 133 -6.94 -22.02 30.24
C ASP A 133 -5.46 -22.18 29.86
N GLU A 134 -5.17 -22.41 28.58
CA GLU A 134 -3.83 -22.57 28.04
C GLU A 134 -3.27 -21.23 27.53
N PRO A 135 -1.94 -21.04 27.59
CA PRO A 135 -1.33 -19.87 26.96
C PRO A 135 -1.48 -19.94 25.44
N TYR A 136 -1.42 -18.78 24.79
CA TYR A 136 -1.47 -18.68 23.34
C TYR A 136 -0.48 -19.61 22.66
N SER A 137 -0.95 -20.27 21.60
CA SER A 137 -0.08 -21.00 20.69
C SER A 137 0.91 -20.07 19.99
N LYS A 138 1.96 -20.64 19.40
CA LYS A 138 2.92 -19.87 18.59
C LYS A 138 2.25 -19.18 17.41
N GLN A 139 1.26 -19.83 16.82
CA GLN A 139 0.50 -19.31 15.69
C GLN A 139 -0.36 -18.11 16.10
N GLU A 140 -1.08 -18.20 17.22
CA GLU A 140 -1.87 -17.08 17.73
C GLU A 140 -0.99 -15.93 18.22
N LEU A 141 0.15 -16.22 18.86
CA LEU A 141 1.11 -15.20 19.27
C LEU A 141 1.62 -14.45 18.04
N PHE A 142 1.96 -15.16 16.96
CA PHE A 142 2.35 -14.54 15.69
C PHE A 142 1.24 -13.66 15.10
N VAL A 143 0.00 -14.14 15.05
CA VAL A 143 -1.14 -13.35 14.57
C VAL A 143 -1.34 -12.10 15.44
N ARG A 144 -1.29 -12.25 16.76
CA ARG A 144 -1.37 -11.14 17.72
C ARG A 144 -0.23 -10.15 17.52
N GLN A 145 0.99 -10.62 17.27
CA GLN A 145 2.13 -9.77 16.95
C GLN A 145 1.92 -9.02 15.63
N MET A 146 1.34 -9.67 14.61
CA MET A 146 0.99 -9.01 13.35
C MET A 146 -0.08 -7.92 13.55
N GLU A 147 -1.11 -8.19 14.35
CA GLU A 147 -2.16 -7.22 14.67
C GLU A 147 -1.62 -6.03 15.48
N HIS A 148 -0.77 -6.32 16.48
CA HIS A 148 -0.02 -5.28 17.20
C HIS A 148 0.86 -4.47 16.24
N ALA A 149 1.56 -5.14 15.30
CA ALA A 149 2.39 -4.48 14.31
C ALA A 149 1.61 -3.58 13.35
N SER A 150 0.38 -3.97 12.99
CA SER A 150 -0.47 -3.17 12.11
C SER A 150 -1.09 -1.97 12.79
N HIS A 151 -1.47 -2.08 14.08
CA HIS A 151 -2.21 -1.03 14.77
C HIS A 151 -1.31 -0.09 15.58
N THR A 152 -0.36 -0.62 16.34
CA THR A 152 0.34 0.15 17.38
C THR A 152 1.84 0.26 17.18
N ALA A 153 2.48 -0.64 16.42
CA ALA A 153 3.95 -0.62 16.32
C ALA A 153 4.55 0.62 15.63
N LYS A 154 3.78 1.30 14.77
CA LYS A 154 4.23 2.55 14.11
C LYS A 154 3.85 3.81 14.88
N LEU A 155 3.28 3.68 16.08
CA LEU A 155 2.97 4.82 16.94
C LEU A 155 4.25 5.40 17.57
N GLY A 156 4.20 6.69 17.93
CA GLY A 156 5.28 7.38 18.63
C GLY A 156 5.90 8.51 17.81
N ALA A 157 6.46 8.20 16.64
CA ALA A 157 7.05 9.20 15.75
C ALA A 157 6.82 8.85 14.28
N GLU A 158 6.59 9.87 13.46
CA GLU A 158 6.53 9.74 12.00
C GLU A 158 7.88 10.14 11.40
N ILE A 159 8.53 9.20 10.71
CA ILE A 159 9.81 9.44 10.06
C ILE A 159 9.55 10.07 8.68
N LYS A 160 9.87 11.36 8.55
CA LYS A 160 9.74 12.13 7.29
C LYS A 160 11.09 12.21 6.56
N GLU A 161 11.03 12.36 5.24
CA GLU A 161 12.20 12.61 4.38
C GLU A 161 13.29 11.52 4.40
N VAL A 162 12.92 10.28 4.68
CA VAL A 162 13.83 9.12 4.62
C VAL A 162 13.66 8.34 3.34
N TYR A 163 14.80 7.91 2.77
CA TYR A 163 14.81 7.05 1.60
C TYR A 163 14.58 5.58 1.98
N PHE A 164 13.62 4.95 1.29
CA PHE A 164 13.36 3.53 1.40
C PHE A 164 13.57 2.84 0.04
N PRO A 165 14.40 1.79 -0.07
CA PRO A 165 14.70 1.17 -1.37
C PRO A 165 13.49 0.65 -2.14
N HIS A 166 12.51 0.07 -1.44
CA HIS A 166 11.33 -0.51 -2.08
C HIS A 166 10.38 0.55 -2.65
N THR A 167 10.44 1.81 -2.19
CA THR A 167 9.49 2.86 -2.64
C THR A 167 9.73 3.27 -4.08
N ASP A 168 10.98 3.25 -4.55
CA ASP A 168 11.28 3.60 -5.94
C ASP A 168 10.65 2.57 -6.91
N ILE A 169 10.54 1.30 -6.50
CA ILE A 169 9.92 0.21 -7.28
C ILE A 169 8.40 0.19 -7.12
N SER A 170 7.89 0.43 -5.90
CA SER A 170 6.45 0.34 -5.60
C SER A 170 5.67 1.62 -5.97
N ASN A 171 6.25 2.79 -5.75
CA ASN A 171 5.64 4.09 -6.03
C ASN A 171 6.67 5.08 -6.62
N PRO A 172 7.09 4.88 -7.88
CA PRO A 172 8.00 5.80 -8.56
C PRO A 172 7.36 7.16 -8.79
N PRO A 173 8.16 8.25 -8.78
CA PRO A 173 7.68 9.57 -9.14
C PRO A 173 7.26 9.62 -10.62
N ALA A 174 6.25 10.42 -10.92
CA ALA A 174 5.93 10.78 -12.30
C ALA A 174 7.05 11.64 -12.91
N ILE A 175 7.22 11.56 -14.23
CA ILE A 175 8.29 12.27 -14.95
C ILE A 175 8.26 13.80 -14.77
N GLU A 176 7.08 14.37 -14.59
CA GLU A 176 6.87 15.82 -14.36
C GLU A 176 7.34 16.27 -12.98
N LYS A 177 7.23 15.39 -11.98
CA LYS A 177 7.62 15.67 -10.58
C LYS A 177 9.09 15.36 -10.31
N LEU A 178 9.83 14.89 -11.33
CA LEU A 178 11.22 14.49 -11.18
C LEU A 178 12.14 15.71 -11.09
N SER A 179 12.91 15.79 -9.99
CA SER A 179 13.93 16.81 -9.78
C SER A 179 15.34 16.26 -10.03
N ILE A 180 16.26 17.16 -10.40
CA ILE A 180 17.69 16.85 -10.52
C ILE A 180 18.23 16.32 -9.19
N SER A 181 17.78 16.88 -8.07
CA SER A 181 18.16 16.44 -6.72
C SER A 181 17.81 14.97 -6.47
N LYS A 182 16.67 14.48 -6.96
CA LYS A 182 16.28 13.07 -6.83
C LYS A 182 17.19 12.16 -7.67
N LEU A 183 17.57 12.57 -8.89
CA LEU A 183 18.53 11.85 -9.73
C LEU A 183 19.93 11.81 -9.10
N ALA A 184 20.38 12.95 -8.55
CA ALA A 184 21.63 13.04 -7.81
C ALA A 184 21.62 12.11 -6.58
N ALA A 185 20.55 12.16 -5.78
CA ALA A 185 20.38 11.31 -4.60
C ALA A 185 20.34 9.81 -4.94
N ALA A 186 19.81 9.45 -6.10
CA ALA A 186 19.82 8.06 -6.59
C ALA A 186 21.18 7.59 -7.12
N GLY A 187 22.14 8.50 -7.30
CA GLY A 187 23.48 8.19 -7.79
C GLY A 187 23.58 8.11 -9.33
N VAL A 188 22.63 8.69 -10.07
CA VAL A 188 22.58 8.62 -11.54
C VAL A 188 23.74 9.37 -12.21
N HIS A 189 24.27 10.39 -11.54
CA HIS A 189 25.38 11.23 -12.02
C HIS A 189 26.75 10.56 -11.97
N LEU A 190 26.88 9.44 -11.24
CA LEU A 190 28.15 8.75 -11.07
C LEU A 190 28.39 7.87 -12.30
N GLY A 191 29.30 8.29 -13.18
CA GLY A 191 29.73 7.45 -14.29
C GLY A 191 30.82 6.47 -13.89
N GLN A 192 31.53 5.98 -14.90
CA GLN A 192 32.65 5.06 -14.77
C GLN A 192 33.98 5.79 -14.50
N SER A 193 35.00 5.02 -14.13
CA SER A 193 36.39 5.48 -13.98
C SER A 193 36.90 6.25 -15.21
N THR A 194 37.70 7.30 -14.99
CA THR A 194 38.32 8.09 -16.06
C THR A 194 39.21 7.29 -17.00
N SER A 195 39.71 6.13 -16.56
CA SER A 195 40.52 5.24 -17.38
C SER A 195 39.69 4.36 -18.32
N LEU A 196 38.43 4.11 -17.97
CA LEU A 196 37.50 3.25 -18.72
C LEU A 196 36.48 4.10 -19.48
N TRP A 197 36.93 5.22 -20.03
CA TRP A 197 36.06 6.17 -20.70
C TRP A 197 36.00 5.94 -22.21
N ARG A 198 34.81 6.11 -22.78
CA ARG A 198 34.58 6.09 -24.22
C ARG A 198 34.37 7.50 -24.77
N SER A 199 35.22 7.94 -25.69
CA SER A 199 35.15 9.30 -26.25
C SER A 199 33.82 9.67 -26.92
N SER A 200 33.06 8.70 -27.42
CA SER A 200 31.71 8.90 -27.97
C SER A 200 30.72 9.50 -26.95
N THR A 201 30.90 9.25 -25.65
CA THR A 201 30.02 9.75 -24.58
C THR A 201 30.39 11.13 -24.07
N GLN A 202 31.45 11.77 -24.61
CA GLN A 202 31.93 13.09 -24.17
C GLN A 202 30.83 14.14 -24.00
N PRO A 203 29.83 14.27 -24.90
CA PRO A 203 28.80 15.30 -24.77
C PRO A 203 27.97 15.18 -23.49
N TYR A 204 27.81 13.97 -22.95
CA TYR A 204 26.99 13.71 -21.76
C TYR A 204 27.74 13.89 -20.43
N ILE A 205 29.05 14.07 -20.48
CA ILE A 205 29.91 14.19 -19.30
C ILE A 205 29.99 15.66 -18.89
N TYR A 206 29.65 15.94 -17.64
CA TYR A 206 29.78 17.27 -17.03
C TYR A 206 31.23 17.60 -16.67
N GLY A 207 31.96 16.61 -16.13
CA GLY A 207 33.35 16.76 -15.73
C GLY A 207 33.91 15.47 -15.11
N SER A 208 35.07 15.55 -14.48
CA SER A 208 35.64 14.45 -13.71
C SER A 208 35.91 14.88 -12.27
N TYR A 209 35.67 13.98 -11.32
CA TYR A 209 35.91 14.22 -9.90
C TYR A 209 36.28 12.90 -9.22
N LYS A 210 37.29 12.91 -8.35
CA LYS A 210 37.79 11.72 -7.64
C LYS A 210 38.09 10.52 -8.56
N GLY A 211 38.57 10.78 -9.78
CA GLY A 211 38.91 9.73 -10.75
C GLY A 211 37.72 9.05 -11.43
N ILE A 212 36.51 9.62 -11.31
CA ILE A 212 35.27 9.15 -11.92
C ILE A 212 34.70 10.28 -12.80
N HIS A 213 34.07 9.92 -13.93
CA HIS A 213 33.33 10.88 -14.73
C HIS A 213 31.97 11.20 -14.11
N ILE A 214 31.61 12.48 -14.05
CA ILE A 214 30.29 12.93 -13.61
C ILE A 214 29.44 13.16 -14.87
N ILE A 215 28.28 12.52 -14.93
CA ILE A 215 27.30 12.68 -16.00
C ILE A 215 26.47 13.95 -15.75
N ASP A 216 26.22 14.72 -16.81
CA ASP A 216 25.37 15.91 -16.75
C ASP A 216 23.89 15.54 -16.55
N LEU A 217 23.39 15.78 -15.34
CA LEU A 217 22.03 15.46 -14.96
C LEU A 217 20.96 16.26 -15.72
N ASN A 218 21.28 17.44 -16.26
CA ASN A 218 20.34 18.18 -17.09
C ASN A 218 20.08 17.44 -18.39
N GLN A 219 21.16 16.93 -19.01
CA GLN A 219 21.07 16.10 -20.19
C GLN A 219 20.38 14.77 -19.88
N THR A 220 20.71 14.11 -18.77
CA THR A 220 19.98 12.92 -18.31
C THR A 220 18.48 13.18 -18.21
N LEU A 221 18.07 14.26 -17.56
CA LEU A 221 16.65 14.59 -17.37
C LEU A 221 15.94 14.84 -18.70
N PHE A 222 16.59 15.53 -19.64
CA PHE A 222 16.04 15.78 -20.97
C PHE A 222 15.85 14.48 -21.76
N HIS A 223 16.87 13.62 -21.80
CA HIS A 223 16.82 12.33 -22.50
C HIS A 223 15.81 11.38 -21.86
N LEU A 224 15.74 11.35 -20.52
CA LEU A 224 14.76 10.56 -19.78
C LEU A 224 13.32 11.01 -20.07
N LYS A 225 13.07 12.32 -20.15
CA LYS A 225 11.75 12.86 -20.56
C LYS A 225 11.38 12.42 -21.98
N ARG A 226 12.34 12.47 -22.91
CA ARG A 226 12.13 11.99 -24.29
C ARG A 226 11.80 10.50 -24.31
N ALA A 227 12.60 9.69 -23.62
CA ALA A 227 12.39 8.24 -23.51
C ALA A 227 11.02 7.91 -22.90
N ALA A 228 10.65 8.57 -21.80
CA ALA A 228 9.35 8.40 -21.15
C ALA A 228 8.18 8.67 -22.09
N LYS A 229 8.26 9.74 -22.92
CA LYS A 229 7.23 10.07 -23.90
C LYS A 229 7.10 9.01 -25.00
N VAL A 230 8.21 8.41 -25.42
CA VAL A 230 8.20 7.29 -26.39
C VAL A 230 7.55 6.06 -25.77
N VAL A 231 7.91 5.70 -24.53
CA VAL A 231 7.31 4.56 -23.81
C VAL A 231 5.80 4.75 -23.65
N GLU A 232 5.37 5.96 -23.27
CA GLU A 232 3.96 6.32 -23.16
C GLU A 232 3.21 6.13 -24.49
N GLY A 233 3.76 6.65 -25.60
CA GLY A 233 3.13 6.52 -26.92
C GLY A 233 3.07 5.08 -27.44
N VAL A 234 4.09 4.26 -27.18
CA VAL A 234 4.07 2.83 -27.55
C VAL A 234 3.02 2.08 -26.72
N ALA A 235 2.94 2.34 -25.41
CA ALA A 235 1.94 1.73 -24.54
C ALA A 235 0.51 2.16 -24.92
N GLU A 236 0.32 3.43 -25.29
CA GLU A 236 -0.95 3.97 -25.75
C GLU A 236 -1.45 3.30 -27.04
N ASN A 237 -0.54 3.02 -27.98
CA ASN A 237 -0.84 2.30 -29.21
C ASN A 237 -0.98 0.77 -29.00
N GLY A 238 -0.72 0.27 -27.79
CA GLY A 238 -0.78 -1.15 -27.48
C GLY A 238 0.40 -1.98 -27.96
N GLY A 239 1.56 -1.35 -28.19
CA GLY A 239 2.77 -2.04 -28.58
C GLY A 239 3.40 -2.85 -27.45
N LEU A 240 4.12 -3.91 -27.83
CA LEU A 240 4.79 -4.80 -26.89
C LEU A 240 6.12 -4.19 -26.41
N ILE A 241 6.17 -3.81 -25.13
CA ILE A 241 7.37 -3.27 -24.49
C ILE A 241 8.13 -4.39 -23.78
N LEU A 242 9.41 -4.53 -24.10
CA LEU A 242 10.32 -5.51 -23.51
C LEU A 242 11.39 -4.84 -22.65
N PHE A 243 11.44 -5.15 -21.36
CA PHE A 243 12.49 -4.69 -20.46
C PHE A 243 13.62 -5.72 -20.34
N LEU A 244 14.84 -5.37 -20.70
CA LEU A 244 16.01 -6.25 -20.68
C LEU A 244 17.02 -5.75 -19.65
N GLY A 245 17.35 -6.58 -18.65
CA GLY A 245 18.44 -6.30 -17.73
C GLY A 245 19.01 -7.59 -17.13
N THR A 246 20.29 -7.84 -17.35
CA THR A 246 20.93 -9.13 -16.99
C THR A 246 21.78 -9.08 -15.73
N ARG A 247 21.95 -7.90 -15.11
CA ARG A 247 22.71 -7.78 -13.86
C ARG A 247 21.91 -8.33 -12.68
N GLU A 248 22.63 -8.87 -11.69
CA GLU A 248 22.02 -9.35 -10.46
C GLU A 248 21.31 -8.23 -9.70
N GLY A 249 20.21 -8.55 -9.03
CA GLY A 249 19.40 -7.58 -8.30
C GLY A 249 18.42 -6.74 -9.14
N GLN A 250 18.56 -6.68 -10.48
CA GLN A 250 17.63 -5.93 -11.35
C GLN A 250 16.27 -6.63 -11.54
N LYS A 251 16.21 -7.95 -11.32
CA LYS A 251 15.01 -8.79 -11.56
C LYS A 251 13.72 -8.26 -10.91
N PRO A 252 13.68 -7.84 -9.63
CA PRO A 252 12.45 -7.34 -9.02
C PRO A 252 11.94 -6.05 -9.67
N ALA A 253 12.84 -5.12 -10.00
CA ALA A 253 12.49 -3.86 -10.66
C ALA A 253 11.96 -4.11 -12.08
N LEU A 254 12.62 -4.99 -12.85
CA LEU A 254 12.19 -5.42 -14.18
C LEU A 254 10.81 -6.09 -14.17
N ARG A 255 10.60 -7.06 -13.26
CA ARG A 255 9.31 -7.73 -13.11
C ARG A 255 8.21 -6.71 -12.82
N ARG A 256 8.44 -5.82 -11.85
CA ARG A 256 7.43 -4.82 -11.47
C ARG A 256 7.15 -3.82 -12.58
N ALA A 257 8.16 -3.45 -13.36
CA ALA A 257 8.01 -2.58 -14.52
C ALA A 257 7.18 -3.24 -15.63
N ALA A 258 7.46 -4.49 -15.96
CA ALA A 258 6.68 -5.26 -16.94
C ALA A 258 5.22 -5.44 -16.50
N GLU A 259 4.98 -5.75 -15.22
CA GLU A 259 3.62 -5.85 -14.66
C GLU A 259 2.82 -4.55 -14.82
N ARG A 260 3.44 -3.38 -14.60
CA ARG A 260 2.77 -2.07 -14.73
C ARG A 260 2.32 -1.79 -16.17
N VAL A 261 3.14 -2.16 -17.14
CA VAL A 261 2.94 -1.85 -18.56
C VAL A 261 2.29 -3.03 -19.31
N ARG A 262 1.93 -4.12 -18.62
CA ARG A 262 1.50 -5.39 -19.25
C ARG A 262 2.46 -5.85 -20.36
N GLY A 263 3.76 -5.61 -20.15
CA GLY A 263 4.83 -5.93 -21.08
C GLY A 263 5.60 -7.18 -20.69
N CYS A 264 6.72 -7.41 -21.37
CA CYS A 264 7.63 -8.52 -21.09
C CYS A 264 8.90 -8.04 -20.39
N TYR A 265 9.58 -8.93 -19.70
CA TYR A 265 10.93 -8.67 -19.20
C TYR A 265 11.84 -9.88 -19.39
N VAL A 266 13.14 -9.61 -19.50
CA VAL A 266 14.19 -10.62 -19.52
C VAL A 266 15.22 -10.24 -18.46
N ALA A 267 15.31 -11.08 -17.43
CA ALA A 267 16.28 -10.95 -16.35
C ALA A 267 17.46 -11.93 -16.47
N SER A 268 17.23 -13.07 -17.14
CA SER A 268 18.27 -14.04 -17.47
C SER A 268 19.11 -13.56 -18.66
N LYS A 269 20.24 -14.22 -18.90
CA LYS A 269 21.06 -13.98 -20.09
C LYS A 269 20.21 -14.02 -21.37
N TRP A 270 20.38 -13.02 -22.23
CA TRP A 270 19.78 -12.97 -23.55
C TRP A 270 20.30 -14.12 -24.42
N ILE A 271 19.39 -14.92 -24.99
CA ILE A 271 19.74 -15.96 -25.95
C ILE A 271 19.90 -15.28 -27.32
N PRO A 272 21.10 -15.30 -27.92
CA PRO A 272 21.31 -14.70 -29.23
C PRO A 272 20.46 -15.41 -30.29
N GLY A 273 19.83 -14.63 -31.16
CA GLY A 273 18.93 -15.13 -32.19
C GLY A 273 17.45 -15.04 -31.82
N THR A 274 17.09 -14.54 -30.64
CA THR A 274 15.69 -14.44 -30.20
C THR A 274 14.85 -13.54 -31.11
N LEU A 275 15.42 -12.50 -31.73
CA LEU A 275 14.70 -11.64 -32.68
C LEU A 275 14.99 -11.98 -34.15
N THR A 276 16.20 -12.47 -34.45
CA THR A 276 16.61 -12.80 -35.84
C THR A 276 16.24 -14.22 -36.25
N ASN A 277 16.17 -15.14 -35.29
CA ASN A 277 15.73 -16.53 -35.43
C ASN A 277 14.60 -16.89 -34.44
N PRO A 278 13.46 -16.17 -34.46
CA PRO A 278 12.38 -16.35 -33.51
C PRO A 278 11.67 -17.71 -33.69
N ILE A 279 11.69 -18.30 -34.88
CA ILE A 279 11.02 -19.59 -35.15
C ILE A 279 11.67 -20.72 -34.34
N GLU A 280 13.00 -20.76 -34.24
CA GLU A 280 13.68 -21.84 -33.49
C GLU A 280 13.61 -21.64 -31.97
N ILE A 281 13.64 -20.39 -31.50
CA ILE A 281 13.75 -20.10 -30.06
C ILE A 281 12.39 -19.86 -29.41
N SER A 282 11.46 -19.21 -30.12
CA SER A 282 10.22 -18.71 -29.53
C SER A 282 8.95 -19.44 -29.97
N SER A 283 9.04 -20.38 -30.92
CA SER A 283 7.87 -21.13 -31.42
C SER A 283 7.20 -22.02 -30.37
N VAL A 284 7.95 -22.53 -29.40
CA VAL A 284 7.45 -23.48 -28.40
C VAL A 284 6.54 -22.80 -27.35
N TRP A 285 6.61 -21.47 -27.22
CA TRP A 285 5.84 -20.75 -26.20
C TRP A 285 4.42 -20.48 -26.67
N GLY A 286 3.45 -20.82 -25.81
CA GLY A 286 2.02 -20.59 -26.08
C GLY A 286 1.70 -19.10 -26.21
N ARG A 287 0.76 -18.80 -27.12
CA ARG A 287 0.31 -17.44 -27.40
C ARG A 287 -1.17 -17.29 -27.08
N HIS A 288 -1.58 -16.05 -26.90
CA HIS A 288 -2.96 -15.73 -26.61
C HIS A 288 -3.36 -14.48 -27.38
N GLU A 289 -4.57 -14.48 -27.90
CA GLU A 289 -5.20 -13.28 -28.44
C GLU A 289 -5.62 -12.38 -27.29
N VAL A 290 -5.47 -11.07 -27.50
CA VAL A 290 -5.70 -10.04 -26.49
C VAL A 290 -6.66 -9.01 -27.06
N ASP A 291 -7.68 -8.67 -26.28
CA ASP A 291 -8.65 -7.62 -26.60
C ASP A 291 -8.02 -6.22 -26.61
N PHE A 292 -8.77 -5.23 -27.11
CA PHE A 292 -8.36 -3.83 -27.05
C PHE A 292 -8.10 -3.34 -25.61
N GLU A 293 -8.76 -3.92 -24.60
CA GLU A 293 -8.54 -3.61 -23.18
C GLU A 293 -7.33 -4.30 -22.56
N GLY A 294 -6.70 -5.22 -23.29
CA GLY A 294 -5.56 -5.99 -22.82
C GLY A 294 -5.93 -7.25 -22.03
N ASN A 295 -7.15 -7.77 -22.17
CA ASN A 295 -7.61 -9.00 -21.53
C ASN A 295 -7.53 -10.17 -22.54
N PRO A 296 -7.24 -11.41 -22.10
CA PRO A 296 -7.22 -12.55 -23.02
C PRO A 296 -8.65 -12.95 -23.41
N THR A 297 -8.90 -13.14 -24.71
CA THR A 297 -10.21 -13.55 -25.25
C THR A 297 -10.58 -15.00 -24.91
N GLY A 298 -9.56 -15.84 -24.67
CA GLY A 298 -9.74 -17.27 -24.43
C GLY A 298 -10.05 -18.08 -25.70
N ARG A 299 -9.99 -17.47 -26.89
CA ARG A 299 -10.07 -18.17 -28.16
C ARG A 299 -8.82 -19.02 -28.37
N GLU A 300 -9.01 -20.27 -28.81
CA GLU A 300 -7.90 -21.12 -29.24
C GLU A 300 -7.34 -20.63 -30.57
N LEU A 301 -6.01 -20.48 -30.62
CA LEU A 301 -5.28 -20.05 -31.81
C LEU A 301 -5.08 -21.23 -32.76
N THR A 302 -5.15 -20.96 -34.05
CA THR A 302 -4.75 -21.93 -35.09
C THR A 302 -3.25 -22.21 -35.03
N GLU A 303 -2.80 -23.33 -35.59
CA GLU A 303 -1.37 -23.68 -35.62
C GLU A 303 -0.53 -22.62 -36.35
N GLU A 304 -1.08 -22.00 -37.41
CA GLU A 304 -0.43 -20.92 -38.15
C GLU A 304 -0.26 -19.65 -37.30
N GLU A 305 -1.30 -19.24 -36.58
CA GLU A 305 -1.26 -18.10 -35.66
C GLU A 305 -0.27 -18.34 -34.51
N ASN A 306 -0.16 -19.60 -34.06
CA ASN A 306 0.82 -20.03 -33.05
C ASN A 306 2.27 -20.07 -33.54
N ILE A 307 2.52 -20.05 -34.85
CA ILE A 307 3.89 -20.01 -35.41
C ILE A 307 4.31 -18.58 -35.81
N SER A 308 3.35 -17.67 -36.04
CA SER A 308 3.58 -16.25 -36.43
C SER A 308 4.70 -15.52 -35.63
N ILE A 309 5.47 -14.62 -36.23
CA ILE A 309 6.58 -14.00 -35.48
C ILE A 309 6.07 -12.79 -34.70
N ILE A 310 6.16 -12.82 -33.36
CA ILE A 310 5.87 -11.67 -32.50
C ILE A 310 7.18 -10.94 -32.20
N LYS A 311 7.25 -9.66 -32.58
CA LYS A 311 8.39 -8.79 -32.28
C LYS A 311 7.98 -7.76 -31.21
N PRO A 312 8.87 -7.39 -30.30
CA PRO A 312 8.66 -6.24 -29.44
C PRO A 312 8.66 -4.96 -30.29
N ASP A 313 7.81 -4.00 -29.94
CA ASP A 313 7.75 -2.68 -30.57
C ASP A 313 8.73 -1.70 -29.93
N LEU A 314 9.17 -1.99 -28.70
CA LEU A 314 10.16 -1.20 -27.97
C LEU A 314 10.95 -2.09 -27.01
N ILE A 315 12.28 -1.96 -27.03
CA ILE A 315 13.15 -2.65 -26.07
C ILE A 315 13.84 -1.61 -25.18
N ILE A 316 13.72 -1.79 -23.87
CA ILE A 316 14.35 -0.94 -22.85
C ILE A 316 15.47 -1.77 -22.20
N VAL A 317 16.72 -1.41 -22.46
CA VAL A 317 17.91 -2.13 -21.99
C VAL A 317 18.57 -1.38 -20.83
N LEU A 318 18.79 -2.07 -19.72
CA LEU A 318 19.35 -1.46 -18.50
C LEU A 318 20.88 -1.43 -18.52
N ASN A 319 21.49 -2.44 -19.13
CA ASN A 319 22.92 -2.67 -19.18
C ASN A 319 23.34 -2.99 -20.64
N PRO A 320 23.41 -1.97 -21.52
CA PRO A 320 23.67 -2.15 -22.94
C PRO A 320 25.08 -2.67 -23.25
N THR A 321 26.07 -2.38 -22.40
CA THR A 321 27.45 -2.84 -22.57
C THR A 321 27.55 -4.37 -22.49
N GLU A 322 26.77 -5.01 -21.62
CA GLU A 322 26.71 -6.46 -21.47
C GLU A 322 25.82 -7.12 -22.55
N ASN A 323 24.77 -6.44 -23.00
CA ASN A 323 23.74 -6.98 -23.90
C ASN A 323 23.85 -6.47 -25.35
N ARG A 324 25.07 -6.40 -25.90
CA ARG A 324 25.31 -5.93 -27.28
C ARG A 324 24.61 -6.78 -28.34
N ASN A 325 24.45 -8.07 -28.11
CA ASN A 325 23.79 -8.98 -29.06
C ASN A 325 22.31 -8.62 -29.22
N ALA A 326 21.61 -8.38 -28.11
CA ALA A 326 20.21 -7.94 -28.14
C ALA A 326 20.04 -6.61 -28.90
N LEU A 327 20.95 -5.65 -28.70
CA LEU A 327 20.93 -4.37 -29.41
C LEU A 327 21.16 -4.54 -30.92
N ARG A 328 22.13 -5.36 -31.32
CA ARG A 328 22.39 -5.65 -32.75
C ARG A 328 21.21 -6.33 -33.42
N GLU A 329 20.62 -7.30 -32.75
CA GLU A 329 19.42 -7.99 -33.23
C GLU A 329 18.23 -7.03 -33.34
N ALA A 330 18.03 -6.15 -32.35
CA ALA A 330 16.98 -5.12 -32.39
C ALA A 330 17.17 -4.17 -33.59
N MET A 331 18.41 -3.74 -33.85
CA MET A 331 18.73 -2.92 -35.03
C MET A 331 18.41 -3.66 -36.34
N GLN A 332 18.78 -4.93 -36.46
CA GLN A 332 18.47 -5.76 -37.64
C GLN A 332 16.97 -6.00 -37.80
N ALA A 333 16.26 -6.23 -36.71
CA ALA A 333 14.81 -6.42 -36.66
C ALA A 333 14.02 -5.11 -36.79
N ARG A 334 14.70 -3.95 -36.84
CA ARG A 334 14.14 -2.59 -36.90
C ARG A 334 13.25 -2.24 -35.71
N VAL A 335 13.62 -2.72 -34.52
CA VAL A 335 12.94 -2.41 -33.27
C VAL A 335 13.66 -1.23 -32.60
N PRO A 336 12.96 -0.13 -32.25
CA PRO A 336 13.57 0.98 -31.53
C PRO A 336 13.98 0.56 -30.12
N THR A 337 15.10 1.10 -29.64
CA THR A 337 15.67 0.75 -28.35
C THR A 337 15.92 1.98 -27.47
N ILE A 338 15.66 1.84 -26.18
CA ILE A 338 16.02 2.79 -25.12
C ILE A 338 17.10 2.13 -24.28
N GLY A 339 18.19 2.83 -23.99
CA GLY A 339 19.28 2.28 -23.17
C GLY A 339 19.78 3.26 -22.13
N ILE A 340 20.08 2.75 -20.93
CA ILE A 340 20.84 3.53 -19.94
C ILE A 340 22.30 3.53 -20.37
N ILE A 341 22.83 4.69 -20.73
CA ILE A 341 24.19 4.85 -21.26
C ILE A 341 25.08 5.40 -20.16
N ASP A 342 26.00 4.57 -19.68
CA ASP A 342 27.11 5.03 -18.85
C ASP A 342 28.26 5.57 -19.73
N THR A 343 29.25 6.20 -19.10
CA THR A 343 30.39 6.87 -19.72
C THR A 343 31.31 5.95 -20.54
N ASP A 344 31.24 4.63 -20.35
CA ASP A 344 31.98 3.62 -21.10
C ASP A 344 31.16 3.01 -22.28
N SER A 345 29.86 3.27 -22.30
CA SER A 345 28.86 2.63 -23.13
C SER A 345 28.68 3.39 -24.46
N GLU A 346 28.41 2.70 -25.57
CA GLU A 346 28.26 3.36 -26.88
C GLU A 346 26.84 3.92 -27.06
N PRO A 347 26.64 5.25 -27.10
CA PRO A 347 25.31 5.84 -27.24
C PRO A 347 24.68 5.58 -28.62
N SER A 348 25.51 5.41 -29.65
CA SER A 348 25.06 5.18 -31.04
C SER A 348 24.39 3.81 -31.25
N MET A 349 24.51 2.88 -30.30
CA MET A 349 23.91 1.53 -30.37
C MET A 349 22.42 1.52 -30.03
N VAL A 350 21.89 2.61 -29.49
CA VAL A 350 20.48 2.72 -29.09
C VAL A 350 19.79 3.89 -29.78
N THR A 351 18.49 3.78 -29.99
CA THR A 351 17.70 4.85 -30.64
C THR A 351 17.52 6.04 -29.70
N TYR A 352 17.26 5.78 -28.43
CA TYR A 352 17.05 6.81 -27.40
C TYR A 352 17.99 6.55 -26.21
N PRO A 353 19.21 7.13 -26.23
CA PRO A 353 20.15 7.01 -25.12
C PRO A 353 19.65 7.82 -23.93
N VAL A 354 19.72 7.25 -22.73
CA VAL A 354 19.48 7.93 -21.45
C VAL A 354 20.79 7.93 -20.67
N PRO A 355 21.54 9.03 -20.63
CA PRO A 355 22.80 9.09 -19.90
C PRO A 355 22.57 8.86 -18.41
N GLY A 356 23.29 7.92 -17.80
CA GLY A 356 23.18 7.67 -16.37
C GLY A 356 23.94 6.44 -15.90
N ASN A 357 24.12 6.34 -14.59
CA ASN A 357 24.75 5.21 -13.92
C ASN A 357 23.95 3.91 -14.08
N ASP A 358 24.53 2.90 -14.73
CA ASP A 358 23.94 1.56 -14.91
C ASP A 358 24.48 0.50 -13.91
N ASP A 359 25.54 0.81 -13.16
CA ASP A 359 26.14 -0.07 -12.14
C ASP A 359 25.37 -0.02 -10.81
N SER A 360 24.86 1.14 -10.42
CA SER A 360 24.07 1.28 -9.19
C SER A 360 22.65 0.72 -9.35
N LEU A 361 22.30 -0.28 -8.55
CA LEU A 361 20.96 -0.86 -8.56
C LEU A 361 19.87 0.19 -8.26
N ARG A 362 20.19 1.18 -7.42
CA ARG A 362 19.26 2.26 -7.06
C ARG A 362 18.97 3.18 -8.23
N SER A 363 19.99 3.62 -8.97
CA SER A 363 19.81 4.50 -10.13
C SER A 363 19.00 3.78 -11.21
N VAL A 364 19.38 2.54 -11.52
CA VAL A 364 18.68 1.70 -12.50
C VAL A 364 17.23 1.47 -12.09
N SER A 365 16.98 1.07 -10.84
CA SER A 365 15.61 0.82 -10.36
C SER A 365 14.73 2.07 -10.46
N LEU A 366 15.27 3.24 -10.13
CA LEU A 366 14.55 4.51 -10.26
C LEU A 366 14.22 4.82 -11.72
N LEU A 367 15.22 4.77 -12.62
CA LEU A 367 15.05 5.09 -14.04
C LEU A 367 14.02 4.16 -14.70
N VAL A 368 14.12 2.86 -14.46
CA VAL A 368 13.19 1.85 -14.97
C VAL A 368 11.79 2.07 -14.45
N SER A 369 11.65 2.34 -13.16
CA SER A 369 10.33 2.53 -12.55
C SER A 369 9.66 3.82 -13.06
N ILE A 370 10.43 4.86 -13.38
CA ILE A 370 9.93 6.08 -14.03
C ILE A 370 9.45 5.79 -15.45
N LEU A 371 10.22 5.05 -16.25
CA LEU A 371 9.80 4.65 -17.61
C LEU A 371 8.55 3.77 -17.55
N ALA A 372 8.49 2.82 -16.62
CA ALA A 372 7.31 1.99 -16.40
C ALA A 372 6.09 2.81 -15.96
N LYS A 373 6.29 3.86 -15.15
CA LYS A 373 5.20 4.76 -14.76
C LYS A 373 4.66 5.57 -15.94
N ALA A 374 5.52 5.93 -16.90
CA ALA A 374 5.10 6.58 -18.14
C ALA A 374 4.30 5.62 -19.04
N GLY A 375 4.73 4.35 -19.15
CA GLY A 375 3.96 3.31 -19.85
C GLY A 375 2.61 3.02 -19.20
N GLU A 376 2.56 2.97 -17.86
CA GLU A 376 1.31 2.85 -17.09
C GLU A 376 0.34 4.00 -17.40
N ARG A 377 0.84 5.24 -17.52
CA ARG A 377 0.05 6.40 -17.97
C ARG A 377 -0.46 6.21 -19.40
N GLY A 378 0.38 5.76 -20.33
CA GLY A 378 -0.03 5.50 -21.71
C GLY A 378 -1.14 4.44 -21.82
N LEU A 379 -1.07 3.38 -21.01
CA LEU A 379 -2.13 2.37 -20.92
C LEU A 379 -3.44 2.94 -20.36
N ALA A 380 -3.36 3.83 -19.35
CA ALA A 380 -4.55 4.49 -18.82
C ALA A 380 -5.21 5.36 -19.89
N ASN A 381 -4.43 6.17 -20.61
CA ASN A 381 -4.92 6.99 -21.72
C ASN A 381 -5.58 6.14 -22.82
N ARG A 382 -5.00 4.98 -23.15
CA ARG A 382 -5.60 4.03 -24.10
C ARG A 382 -6.98 3.56 -23.64
N LYS A 383 -7.12 3.18 -22.36
CA LYS A 383 -8.41 2.75 -21.80
C LYS A 383 -9.44 3.87 -21.83
N GLU A 384 -9.05 5.09 -21.49
CA GLU A 384 -9.92 6.27 -21.57
C GLU A 384 -10.37 6.55 -23.01
N LYS A 385 -9.46 6.46 -23.99
CA LYS A 385 -9.80 6.59 -25.41
C LYS A 385 -10.77 5.53 -25.89
N LEU A 386 -10.60 4.28 -25.45
CA LEU A 386 -11.51 3.19 -25.79
C LEU A 386 -12.89 3.40 -25.16
N ALA A 387 -12.94 3.82 -23.90
CA ALA A 387 -14.21 4.16 -23.23
C ALA A 387 -14.95 5.29 -23.98
N ALA A 388 -14.23 6.33 -24.39
CA ALA A 388 -14.79 7.45 -25.16
C ALA A 388 -15.22 7.07 -26.60
N LEU A 389 -14.71 5.98 -27.17
CA LEU A 389 -15.14 5.45 -28.46
C LEU A 389 -16.37 4.54 -28.35
N SER A 390 -16.62 3.98 -27.16
CA SER A 390 -17.75 3.10 -26.89
C SER A 390 -19.02 3.82 -26.44
N GLU A 391 -18.89 5.07 -25.97
CA GLU A 391 -19.98 6.02 -25.75
C GLU A 391 -20.39 6.71 -27.06
#